data_AF-R0G657-F1
#
_entry.id   AF-R0G657-F1
#
_cell.length_a   1.000
_cell.length_b   1.000
_cell.length_c   1.000
_cell.angle_alpha   90.00
_cell.angle_beta   90.00
_cell.angle_gamma   90.00
#
_symmetry.space_group_name_H-M   'P 1'
#
loop_
_entity.id
_entity.type
_entity.pdbx_description
1 polymer ?
#
loop_
_entity_poly.entity_id
_entity_poly.type
_entity_poly.pdbx_seq_one_letter_code
_entity_poly.pdbx_strand_id
1 'polypeptide(L)' 'IRSKILAEEFGWDKDLAKKIWAFGPETTGPNMVVDMCKGVQYLNEIKDSVVAGFQWASKEGPL' A
#
# COMPACT_ATOMS: atom_id res chain seq x y z
N ILE A 1 -6.43 12.92 -3.16
CA ILE A 1 -5.46 13.59 -4.08
C ILE A 1 -4.58 12.53 -4.76
N ARG A 2 -3.83 11.70 -4.02
CA ARG A 2 -3.01 10.59 -4.58
C ARG A 2 -3.76 9.63 -5.52
N SER A 3 -4.95 9.16 -5.14
CA SER A 3 -5.74 8.24 -5.97
C SER A 3 -6.26 8.85 -7.29
N LYS A 4 -6.38 10.18 -7.37
CA LYS A 4 -6.75 10.86 -8.62
C LYS A 4 -5.58 10.90 -9.58
N ILE A 5 -4.40 11.31 -9.12
CA ILE A 5 -3.18 11.36 -9.94
C ILE A 5 -2.87 9.98 -10.53
N LEU A 6 -2.91 8.94 -9.71
CA LEU A 6 -2.66 7.57 -10.17
C LEU A 6 -3.67 7.11 -11.22
N ALA A 7 -4.94 7.48 -11.09
CA ALA A 7 -5.96 7.10 -12.06
C ALA A 7 -5.94 7.95 -13.34
N GLU A 8 -5.72 9.25 -13.22
CA GLU A 8 -5.81 10.22 -14.32
C GLU A 8 -4.51 10.28 -15.14
N GLU A 9 -3.35 10.18 -14.50
CA GLU A 9 -2.04 10.28 -15.18
C GLU A 9 -1.41 8.91 -15.47
N PHE A 10 -1.65 7.91 -14.61
CA PHE A 10 -1.02 6.58 -14.73
C PHE A 10 -2.00 5.47 -15.10
N GLY A 11 -3.26 5.81 -15.40
CA GLY A 11 -4.29 4.85 -15.83
C GLY A 11 -4.64 3.80 -14.78
N TRP A 12 -4.36 4.08 -13.51
CA TRP A 12 -4.58 3.13 -12.43
C TRP A 12 -6.05 3.02 -12.04
N ASP A 13 -6.46 1.85 -11.56
CA ASP A 13 -7.83 1.65 -11.11
C ASP A 13 -8.11 2.56 -9.89
N LYS A 14 -9.14 3.41 -9.99
CA LYS A 14 -9.54 4.34 -8.94
C LYS A 14 -9.87 3.65 -7.62
N ASP A 15 -10.40 2.44 -7.68
CA ASP A 15 -10.79 1.68 -6.49
C ASP A 15 -9.58 0.99 -5.85
N LEU A 16 -8.62 0.52 -6.66
CA LEU A 16 -7.34 0.03 -6.13
C LEU A 16 -6.50 1.17 -5.56
N ALA A 17 -6.48 2.33 -6.21
CA ALA A 17 -5.73 3.50 -5.76
C ALA A 17 -6.24 4.08 -4.42
N LYS A 18 -7.49 3.76 -4.02
CA LYS A 18 -8.02 4.08 -2.69
C LYS A 18 -7.64 3.06 -1.63
N LYS A 19 -7.24 1.84 -2.03
CA LYS A 19 -6.87 0.73 -1.14
C LYS A 19 -5.38 0.64 -0.85
N ILE A 20 -4.61 1.69 -1.15
CA ILE A 20 -3.20 1.78 -0.79
C ILE A 20 -3.09 1.88 0.73
N TRP A 21 -2.33 0.99 1.35
CA TRP A 21 -2.08 0.96 2.79
C TRP A 21 -0.86 1.76 3.20
N ALA A 22 0.25 1.65 2.46
CA ALA A 22 1.48 2.37 2.76
C ALA A 22 2.41 2.46 1.55
N PHE A 23 3.31 3.43 1.58
CA PHE A 23 4.48 3.55 0.71
C PHE A 23 5.74 3.25 1.51
N GLY A 24 6.81 2.74 0.91
CA GLY A 24 8.04 2.38 1.62
C GLY A 24 9.27 2.37 0.71
N PRO A 25 10.49 2.52 1.27
CA PRO A 25 10.81 2.77 2.69
C PRO A 25 10.43 4.18 3.19
N GLU A 26 10.37 4.37 4.51
CA GLU A 26 10.14 5.66 5.20
C GLU A 26 8.88 6.42 4.75
N THR A 27 7.79 5.72 4.44
CA THR A 27 6.49 6.31 4.02
C THR A 27 6.50 7.11 2.71
N THR A 28 7.65 7.20 2.03
CA THR A 28 7.86 8.02 0.83
C THR A 28 8.57 7.29 -0.31
N GLY A 29 9.15 6.13 -0.04
CA GLY A 29 9.87 5.35 -1.04
C GLY A 29 8.99 4.79 -2.15
N PRO A 30 9.62 4.35 -3.26
CA PRO A 30 8.94 3.95 -4.49
C PRO A 30 8.29 2.56 -4.45
N ASN A 31 8.10 1.97 -3.27
CA ASN A 31 7.34 0.73 -3.09
C ASN A 31 5.99 1.03 -2.43
N MET A 32 4.98 0.21 -2.71
CA MET A 32 3.65 0.39 -2.11
C MET A 32 2.94 -0.92 -1.81
N VAL A 33 2.09 -0.89 -0.78
CA VAL A 33 1.18 -1.99 -0.43
C VAL A 33 -0.24 -1.58 -0.78
N VAL A 34 -0.95 -2.43 -1.52
CA VAL A 34 -2.34 -2.25 -1.91
C VAL A 34 -3.15 -3.46 -1.47
N ASP A 35 -4.27 -3.21 -0.80
CA ASP A 35 -5.19 -4.27 -0.41
C ASP A 35 -6.09 -4.71 -1.57
N MET A 36 -6.09 -6.02 -1.86
CA MET A 36 -6.94 -6.66 -2.84
C MET A 36 -7.85 -7.75 -2.24
N CYS A 37 -7.88 -7.90 -0.91
CA CYS A 37 -8.68 -8.91 -0.24
C CYS A 37 -10.18 -8.65 -0.42
N LYS A 38 -10.97 -9.73 -0.47
CA LYS A 38 -12.44 -9.69 -0.57
C LYS A 38 -13.04 -10.62 0.49
N GLY A 39 -13.98 -10.11 1.28
CA GLY A 39 -14.71 -10.91 2.28
C GLY A 39 -13.88 -11.31 3.51
N VAL A 40 -12.74 -10.67 3.77
CA VAL A 40 -11.90 -10.97 4.93
C VAL A 40 -12.37 -10.13 6.13
N GLN A 41 -12.90 -10.82 7.14
CA GLN A 41 -13.25 -10.21 8.42
C GLN A 41 -11.96 -9.89 9.20
N TYR A 42 -11.96 -8.80 9.98
CA TYR A 42 -10.81 -8.36 10.80
C TYR A 42 -9.56 -7.90 10.02
N LEU A 43 -9.66 -7.66 8.71
CA LEU A 43 -8.55 -7.18 7.89
C LEU A 43 -7.92 -5.87 8.42
N ASN A 44 -8.75 -4.99 9.00
CA ASN A 44 -8.28 -3.74 9.59
C ASN A 44 -7.44 -3.96 10.86
N GLU A 45 -7.57 -5.10 11.55
CA GLU A 45 -6.80 -5.40 12.77
C GLU A 45 -5.35 -5.78 12.45
N ILE A 46 -5.11 -6.40 11.29
CA ILE A 46 -3.76 -6.80 10.85
C ILE A 46 -3.06 -5.70 10.03
N LYS A 47 -3.79 -4.65 9.65
CA LYS A 47 -3.30 -3.61 8.75
C LYS A 47 -2.02 -2.96 9.27
N ASP A 48 -1.99 -2.57 10.53
CA ASP A 48 -0.83 -1.89 11.13
C ASP A 48 0.40 -2.81 11.20
N SER A 49 0.18 -4.09 11.52
CA SER A 49 1.22 -5.13 11.52
C SER A 49 1.83 -5.33 10.12
N VAL A 50 0.99 -5.38 9.09
CA VAL A 50 1.44 -5.53 7.69
C VAL A 50 2.21 -4.29 7.23
N VAL A 51 1.72 -3.10 7.56
CA VAL A 51 2.42 -1.83 7.22
C VAL A 51 3.78 -1.76 7.91
N ALA A 52 3.88 -2.10 9.19
CA ALA A 52 5.14 -2.10 9.93
C ALA A 52 6.15 -3.09 9.34
N GLY A 53 5.72 -4.32 9.07
CA GLY A 53 6.57 -5.32 8.40
C GLY A 53 7.04 -4.89 7.02
N PHE A 54 6.16 -4.24 6.24
CA PHE A 54 6.51 -3.70 4.93
C PHE A 54 7.54 -2.56 5.00
N GLN A 55 7.42 -1.65 5.97
CA GLN A 55 8.43 -0.60 6.17
C GLN A 55 9.81 -1.20 6.46
N TRP A 56 9.85 -2.25 7.27
CA TRP A 56 11.10 -2.90 7.61
C TRP A 56 11.71 -3.63 6.41
N ALA A 57 10.91 -4.46 5.73
CA ALA A 57 11.33 -5.20 4.55
C ALA A 57 11.80 -4.28 3.40
N SER A 58 11.09 -3.18 3.16
CA SER A 58 11.46 -2.20 2.12
C SER A 58 12.69 -1.36 2.48
N LYS A 59 13.09 -1.33 3.76
CA LYS A 59 14.29 -0.64 4.23
C LYS A 59 15.54 -1.51 4.14
N GLU A 60 15.45 -2.76 4.57
CA GLU A 60 16.62 -3.64 4.63
C GLU A 60 16.92 -4.34 3.30
N GLY A 61 15.92 -4.50 2.44
CA GLY A 61 16.08 -5.22 1.20
C GLY A 61 16.39 -6.72 1.42
N PRO A 62 16.28 -7.55 0.37
CA PRO A 62 16.52 -8.99 0.50
C PRO A 62 17.98 -9.43 0.22
N LEU A 63 18.88 -8.51 -0.14
CA LEU A 63 20.24 -8.78 -0.63
C LEU A 63 21.28 -7.91 0.07
#